data_AF-A0A2I1H4K3-F1
#
_entry.id   AF-A0A2I1H4K3-F1
#
_cell.length_a   1.000
_cell.length_b   1.000
_cell.length_c   1.000
_cell.angle_alpha   90.00
_cell.angle_beta   90.00
_cell.angle_gamma   90.00
#
_symmetry.space_group_name_H-M   'P 1'
#
loop_
_entity.id
_entity.type
_entity.pdbx_description
1 polymer ?
#
loop_
_entity_poly.entity_id
_entity_poly.type
_entity_poly.pdbx_seq_one_letter_code
_entity_poly.pdbx_strand_id
1 'polypeptide(L)'
;MSELTEVIITVSLLVGGFLLIFSTYIFGVCKNKSHNNFIMFNTLLMIYDWIFYIILNIWIWIYFASNSYNDENTYFVYMILICPILTILCSMVFFNSVITSIILRREINNNEQFRAWFQEHKVFCMFIAFCSLGNLNILHVLNCKFNYMDIFDAKLSFTVEKKIIHAGVISLFADIARLISLLYVNSLLFYESMIRGYEKPTVQELIVNKKQFSEA
;
A
#
# COMPACT_ATOMS: atom_id res chain seq x y z
N MET A 1 -16.84 9.87 15.68
CA MET A 1 -17.54 9.88 14.38
C MET A 1 -18.52 8.72 14.38
N SER A 2 -19.62 8.76 13.60
CA SER A 2 -20.47 7.57 13.47
C SER A 2 -19.78 6.55 12.54
N GLU A 3 -19.94 5.24 12.76
CA GLU A 3 -19.40 4.18 11.89
C GLU A 3 -19.78 4.42 10.41
N LEU A 4 -20.98 4.92 10.17
CA LEU A 4 -21.47 5.27 8.83
C LEU A 4 -20.62 6.37 8.17
N THR A 5 -20.18 7.37 8.94
CA THR A 5 -19.34 8.47 8.43
C THR A 5 -17.95 7.95 8.01
N GLU A 6 -17.38 7.01 8.77
CA GLU A 6 -16.08 6.39 8.45
C GLU A 6 -16.14 5.54 7.18
N VAL A 7 -17.22 4.76 7.03
CA VAL A 7 -17.46 3.97 5.81
C VAL A 7 -17.61 4.88 4.59
N ILE A 8 -18.41 5.94 4.69
CA ILE A 8 -18.61 6.87 3.57
C ILE A 8 -17.31 7.54 3.14
N ILE A 9 -16.49 8.00 4.10
CA ILE A 9 -15.20 8.64 3.80
C ILE A 9 -14.25 7.63 3.13
N THR A 10 -14.19 6.42 3.65
CA THR A 10 -13.31 5.36 3.10
C THR A 10 -13.71 4.99 1.67
N VAL A 11 -15.00 4.76 1.42
CA VAL A 11 -15.52 4.46 0.08
C VAL A 11 -15.29 5.64 -0.87
N SER A 12 -15.48 6.87 -0.40
CA SER A 12 -15.27 8.07 -1.22
C SER A 12 -13.80 8.24 -1.62
N LEU A 13 -12.87 7.96 -0.70
CA LEU A 13 -11.42 7.98 -0.99
C LEU A 13 -11.00 6.87 -1.96
N LEU A 14 -11.57 5.67 -1.81
CA LEU A 14 -11.34 4.52 -2.70
C LEU A 14 -11.84 4.80 -4.12
N VAL A 15 -13.12 5.10 -4.25
CA VAL A 15 -13.76 5.32 -5.55
C VAL A 15 -13.24 6.61 -6.20
N GLY A 16 -13.13 7.70 -5.44
CA GLY A 16 -12.63 8.97 -5.94
C GLY A 16 -11.18 8.90 -6.40
N GLY A 17 -10.31 8.26 -5.60
CA GLY A 17 -8.90 8.05 -5.97
C GLY A 17 -8.75 7.22 -7.24
N PHE A 18 -9.49 6.11 -7.35
CA PHE A 18 -9.49 5.28 -8.55
C PHE A 18 -9.98 6.05 -9.79
N LEU A 19 -11.07 6.82 -9.67
CA LEU A 19 -11.60 7.64 -10.76
C LEU A 19 -10.60 8.69 -11.24
N LEU A 20 -9.85 9.32 -10.33
CA LEU A 20 -8.80 10.27 -10.71
C LEU A 20 -7.67 9.60 -11.50
N ILE A 21 -7.22 8.42 -11.06
CA ILE A 21 -6.19 7.64 -11.76
C ILE A 21 -6.68 7.23 -13.15
N PHE A 22 -7.92 6.74 -13.22
CA PHE A 22 -8.54 6.35 -14.48
C PHE A 22 -8.73 7.54 -15.43
N SER A 23 -9.10 8.71 -14.91
CA SER A 23 -9.19 9.95 -15.72
C SER A 23 -7.83 10.36 -16.28
N THR A 24 -6.75 10.22 -15.49
CA THR A 24 -5.38 10.52 -15.92
C THR A 24 -4.92 9.58 -17.03
N TYR A 25 -5.31 8.31 -16.95
CA TYR A 25 -5.06 7.33 -18.01
C TYR A 25 -5.82 7.67 -19.29
N ILE A 26 -7.13 7.93 -19.21
CA ILE A 26 -7.93 8.34 -20.37
C ILE A 26 -7.33 9.58 -21.02
N PHE A 27 -6.96 10.58 -20.22
CA PHE A 27 -6.32 11.79 -20.71
C PHE A 27 -5.03 11.50 -21.50
N GLY A 28 -4.15 10.65 -20.96
CA GLY A 28 -2.92 10.22 -21.63
C GLY A 28 -3.20 9.51 -22.96
N VAL A 29 -4.12 8.53 -22.95
CA VAL A 29 -4.51 7.75 -24.14
C VAL A 29 -5.15 8.63 -25.21
N CYS A 30 -6.01 9.58 -24.84
CA CYS A 30 -6.65 10.50 -25.75
C CYS A 30 -5.64 11.44 -26.43
N LYS A 31 -4.63 11.90 -25.68
CA LYS A 31 -3.65 12.86 -26.21
C LYS A 31 -2.56 12.19 -27.06
N ASN A 32 -2.19 10.94 -26.78
CA ASN A 32 -1.13 10.27 -27.52
C ASN A 32 -1.25 8.74 -27.52
N LYS A 33 -1.79 8.19 -28.62
CA LYS A 33 -2.05 6.73 -28.75
C LYS A 33 -0.79 5.87 -28.94
N SER A 34 0.36 6.45 -29.30
CA SER A 34 1.57 5.68 -29.67
C SER A 34 2.56 5.47 -28.53
N HIS A 35 2.36 6.12 -27.39
CA HIS A 35 3.28 6.07 -26.25
C HIS A 35 2.72 5.23 -25.09
N ASN A 36 3.62 4.80 -24.20
CA ASN A 36 3.35 3.83 -23.14
C ASN A 36 2.61 4.45 -21.93
N ASN A 37 1.44 5.06 -22.17
CA ASN A 37 0.60 5.68 -21.13
C ASN A 37 0.11 4.68 -20.09
N PHE A 38 0.13 3.39 -20.41
CA PHE A 38 -0.14 2.31 -19.46
C PHE A 38 0.86 2.29 -18.30
N ILE A 39 2.13 2.63 -18.54
CA ILE A 39 3.14 2.70 -17.48
C ILE A 39 2.73 3.75 -16.45
N MET A 40 2.33 4.95 -16.88
CA MET A 40 1.86 6.01 -15.99
C MET A 40 0.65 5.56 -15.15
N PHE A 41 -0.36 4.95 -15.79
CA PHE A 41 -1.52 4.42 -15.09
C PHE A 41 -1.14 3.38 -14.03
N ASN A 42 -0.29 2.42 -14.41
CA ASN A 42 0.18 1.37 -13.51
C ASN A 42 0.97 1.96 -12.33
N THR A 43 1.85 2.94 -12.59
CA THR A 43 2.59 3.66 -11.55
C THR A 43 1.65 4.37 -10.58
N LEU A 44 0.62 5.07 -11.08
CA LEU A 44 -0.37 5.74 -10.23
C LEU A 44 -1.15 4.75 -9.36
N LEU A 45 -1.55 3.60 -9.91
CA LEU A 45 -2.18 2.53 -9.13
C LEU A 45 -1.25 1.98 -8.05
N MET A 46 0.03 1.75 -8.35
CA MET A 46 1.01 1.28 -7.37
C MET A 46 1.24 2.29 -6.24
N ILE A 47 1.34 3.58 -6.58
CA ILE A 47 1.46 4.66 -5.58
C ILE A 47 0.21 4.71 -4.70
N TYR A 48 -0.96 4.57 -5.33
CA TYR A 48 -2.23 4.60 -4.62
C TYR A 48 -2.38 3.43 -3.65
N ASP A 49 -2.09 2.20 -4.08
CA ASP A 49 -2.07 1.01 -3.22
C ASP A 49 -1.10 1.20 -2.04
N TRP A 50 0.09 1.74 -2.31
CA TRP A 50 1.10 1.98 -1.29
C TRP A 50 0.65 2.99 -0.22
N ILE A 51 0.06 4.12 -0.63
CA ILE A 51 -0.46 5.14 0.29
C ILE A 51 -1.62 4.58 1.12
N PHE A 52 -2.56 3.89 0.46
CA PHE A 52 -3.71 3.30 1.14
C PHE A 52 -3.26 2.28 2.19
N TYR A 53 -2.29 1.44 1.84
CA TYR A 53 -1.73 0.45 2.75
C TYR A 53 -1.08 1.10 3.99
N ILE A 54 -0.31 2.19 3.82
CA ILE A 54 0.27 2.93 4.94
C ILE A 54 -0.82 3.48 5.86
N ILE A 55 -1.85 4.12 5.30
CA ILE A 55 -2.97 4.70 6.07
C ILE A 55 -3.69 3.60 6.86
N LEU A 56 -3.99 2.47 6.21
CA LEU A 56 -4.67 1.34 6.86
C LEU A 56 -3.85 0.80 8.04
N ASN A 57 -2.54 0.63 7.88
CA ASN A 57 -1.68 0.12 8.97
C ASN A 57 -1.56 1.11 10.13
N ILE A 58 -1.46 2.42 9.84
CA ILE A 58 -1.46 3.46 10.88
C ILE A 58 -2.80 3.45 11.63
N TRP A 59 -3.92 3.34 10.91
CA TRP A 59 -5.25 3.32 11.51
C TRP A 59 -5.46 2.11 12.42
N ILE A 60 -5.09 0.91 11.95
CA ILE A 60 -5.07 -0.32 12.75
C ILE A 60 -4.22 -0.12 14.02
N TRP A 61 -3.01 0.42 13.87
CA TRP A 61 -2.12 0.68 15.00
C TRP A 61 -2.75 1.62 16.04
N ILE A 62 -3.37 2.73 15.61
CA ILE A 62 -4.06 3.69 16.50
C ILE A 62 -5.26 3.04 17.20
N TYR A 63 -6.09 2.32 16.45
CA TYR A 63 -7.28 1.66 16.99
C TYR A 63 -6.89 0.68 18.11
N PHE A 64 -5.89 -0.16 17.88
CA PHE A 64 -5.43 -1.11 18.88
C PHE A 64 -4.67 -0.45 20.04
N ALA A 65 -3.84 0.57 19.79
CA ALA A 65 -3.18 1.32 20.85
C ALA A 65 -4.19 1.95 21.83
N SER A 66 -5.35 2.39 21.34
CA SER A 66 -6.42 2.93 22.18
C SER A 66 -7.20 1.87 22.97
N ASN A 67 -7.29 0.64 22.46
CA ASN A 67 -8.06 -0.45 23.08
C ASN A 67 -7.21 -1.42 23.94
N SER A 68 -5.87 -1.37 23.81
CA SER A 68 -4.93 -2.28 24.48
C SER A 68 -4.70 -1.98 25.97
N TYR A 69 -5.32 -0.94 26.54
CA TYR A 69 -5.03 -0.52 27.92
C TYR A 69 -5.71 -1.39 29.00
N ASN A 70 -6.62 -2.29 28.63
CA ASN A 70 -7.49 -2.97 29.59
C ASN A 70 -7.36 -4.51 29.66
N ASP A 71 -6.56 -5.18 28.81
CA ASP A 71 -6.47 -6.65 28.83
C ASP A 71 -5.17 -7.21 28.21
N GLU A 72 -4.36 -7.94 29.01
CA GLU A 72 -3.06 -8.51 28.62
C GLU A 72 -3.17 -9.53 27.46
N ASN A 73 -4.29 -10.26 27.37
CA ASN A 73 -4.52 -11.21 26.29
C ASN A 73 -4.68 -10.52 24.92
N THR A 74 -5.28 -9.32 24.90
CA THR A 74 -5.48 -8.56 23.66
C THR A 74 -4.15 -8.02 23.11
N TYR A 75 -3.20 -7.67 23.99
CA TYR A 75 -1.85 -7.23 23.60
C TYR A 75 -1.00 -8.36 22.99
N PHE A 76 -1.13 -9.59 23.51
CA PHE A 76 -0.36 -10.74 23.01
C PHE A 76 -0.83 -11.17 21.61
N VAL A 77 -2.14 -11.22 21.38
CA VAL A 77 -2.73 -11.48 20.05
C VAL A 77 -2.32 -10.40 19.04
N TYR A 78 -2.28 -9.14 19.49
CA TYR A 78 -1.83 -8.00 18.69
C TYR A 78 -0.36 -8.13 18.25
N MET A 79 0.55 -8.47 19.17
CA MET A 79 1.96 -8.69 18.83
C MET A 79 2.15 -9.82 17.82
N ILE A 80 1.37 -10.89 17.92
CA ILE A 80 1.44 -12.02 16.98
C ILE A 80 0.95 -11.63 15.58
N LEU A 81 -0.07 -10.75 15.48
CA LEU A 81 -0.67 -10.35 14.19
C LEU A 81 0.10 -9.22 13.49
N ILE A 82 0.55 -8.21 14.23
CA ILE A 82 1.19 -7.02 13.64
C ILE A 82 2.68 -7.24 13.34
N CYS A 83 3.42 -7.97 14.19
CA CYS A 83 4.83 -8.27 13.94
C CYS A 83 5.10 -8.86 12.55
N PRO A 84 4.38 -9.88 12.06
CA PRO A 84 4.66 -10.44 10.74
C PRO A 84 4.35 -9.45 9.61
N ILE A 85 3.24 -8.69 9.70
CA ILE A 85 2.89 -7.69 8.69
C ILE A 85 3.95 -6.58 8.63
N LEU A 86 4.34 -6.04 9.78
CA LEU A 86 5.35 -4.99 9.87
C LEU A 86 6.72 -5.48 9.42
N THR A 87 7.09 -6.72 9.74
CA THR A 87 8.37 -7.32 9.31
C THR A 87 8.41 -7.52 7.80
N ILE A 88 7.33 -8.01 7.20
CA ILE A 88 7.21 -8.15 5.74
C ILE A 88 7.30 -6.77 5.08
N LEU A 89 6.60 -5.77 5.63
CA LEU A 89 6.64 -4.41 5.12
C LEU A 89 8.06 -3.81 5.17
N CYS A 90 8.70 -3.85 6.34
CA CYS A 90 10.05 -3.31 6.54
C CYS A 90 11.08 -4.00 5.63
N SER A 91 10.99 -5.34 5.49
CA SER A 91 11.90 -6.09 4.64
C SER A 91 11.73 -5.75 3.15
N MET A 92 10.49 -5.60 2.68
CA MET A 92 10.18 -5.18 1.31
C MET A 92 10.67 -3.77 1.02
N VAL A 93 10.36 -2.80 1.91
CA VAL A 93 10.83 -1.41 1.78
C VAL A 93 12.34 -1.34 1.75
N PHE A 94 13.01 -2.08 2.63
CA PHE A 94 14.46 -2.13 2.67
C PHE A 94 15.05 -2.69 1.38
N PHE A 95 14.53 -3.82 0.89
CA PHE A 95 14.97 -4.44 -0.36
C PHE A 95 14.78 -3.49 -1.54
N ASN A 96 13.59 -2.89 -1.68
CA ASN A 96 13.28 -1.96 -2.76
C ASN A 96 14.14 -0.68 -2.69
N SER A 97 14.42 -0.18 -1.48
CA SER A 97 15.31 0.97 -1.26
C SER A 97 16.73 0.69 -1.75
N VAL A 98 17.29 -0.47 -1.36
CA VAL A 98 18.64 -0.88 -1.73
C VAL A 98 18.76 -1.02 -3.25
N ILE A 99 17.80 -1.71 -3.88
CA ILE A 99 17.79 -1.91 -5.34
C ILE A 99 17.61 -0.59 -6.08
N THR A 100 16.67 0.26 -5.66
CA THR A 100 16.47 1.60 -6.23
C THR A 100 17.76 2.42 -6.17
N SER A 101 18.42 2.43 -5.01
CA SER A 101 19.67 3.17 -4.81
C SER A 101 20.79 2.65 -5.72
N ILE A 102 20.92 1.32 -5.85
CA ILE A 102 21.90 0.69 -6.76
C ILE A 102 21.62 1.06 -8.23
N ILE A 103 20.35 1.03 -8.64
CA ILE A 103 19.93 1.36 -10.00
C ILE A 103 20.23 2.82 -10.33
N LEU A 104 19.77 3.75 -9.50
CA LEU A 104 19.95 5.18 -9.73
C LEU A 104 21.43 5.57 -9.68
N ARG A 105 22.19 5.05 -8.71
CA ARG A 105 23.63 5.32 -8.61
C ARG A 105 24.38 4.82 -9.86
N ARG A 106 23.99 3.66 -10.40
CA ARG A 106 24.57 3.14 -11.64
C ARG A 106 24.26 4.04 -12.82
N GLU A 107 23.00 4.48 -12.99
CA GLU A 107 22.62 5.37 -14.10
C GLU A 107 23.32 6.72 -14.01
N ILE A 108 23.37 7.35 -12.83
CA ILE A 108 24.03 8.64 -12.64
C ILE A 108 25.53 8.57 -13.01
N ASN A 109 26.20 7.46 -12.67
CA ASN A 109 27.63 7.31 -12.90
C ASN A 109 27.97 6.94 -14.36
N ASN A 110 27.15 6.08 -14.99
CA ASN A 110 27.52 5.43 -16.25
C ASN A 110 26.73 5.94 -17.47
N ASN A 111 25.70 6.77 -17.27
CA ASN A 111 24.85 7.27 -18.35
C ASN A 111 24.79 8.80 -18.31
N GLU A 112 25.51 9.45 -19.23
CA GLU A 112 25.60 10.90 -19.28
C GLU A 112 24.27 11.58 -19.59
N GLN A 113 23.43 10.94 -20.41
CA GLN A 113 22.12 11.47 -20.79
C GLN A 113 21.16 11.46 -19.59
N PHE A 114 21.14 10.34 -18.84
CA PHE A 114 20.39 10.27 -17.59
C PHE A 114 20.91 11.27 -16.56
N ARG A 115 22.24 11.42 -16.45
CA ARG A 115 22.86 12.37 -15.53
C ARG A 115 22.45 13.81 -15.84
N ALA A 116 22.42 14.22 -17.10
CA ALA A 116 21.97 15.55 -17.51
C ALA A 116 20.48 15.77 -17.15
N TRP A 117 19.63 14.81 -17.50
CA TRP A 117 18.20 14.83 -17.14
C TRP A 117 17.97 14.90 -15.61
N PHE A 118 18.76 14.15 -14.83
CA PHE A 118 18.67 14.12 -13.37
C PHE A 118 19.00 15.48 -12.73
N GLN A 119 19.96 16.24 -13.29
CA GLN A 119 20.29 17.57 -12.76
C GLN A 119 19.12 18.55 -12.89
N GLU A 120 18.37 18.45 -13.98
CA GLU A 120 17.20 19.29 -14.24
C GLU A 120 15.98 18.87 -13.40
N HIS A 121 15.78 17.57 -13.20
CA HIS A 121 14.57 17.02 -12.58
C HIS A 121 14.81 16.29 -11.25
N LYS A 122 15.84 16.68 -10.49
CA LYS A 122 16.26 16.02 -9.24
C LYS A 122 15.13 15.77 -8.23
N VAL A 123 14.23 16.74 -8.05
CA VAL A 123 13.12 16.65 -7.09
C VAL A 123 12.12 15.58 -7.53
N PHE A 124 11.80 15.54 -8.82
CA PHE A 124 10.92 14.54 -9.38
C PHE A 124 11.55 13.14 -9.30
N CYS A 125 12.83 13.00 -9.64
CA CYS A 125 13.53 11.72 -9.51
C CYS A 125 13.55 11.22 -8.05
N MET A 126 13.77 12.11 -7.07
CA MET A 126 13.72 11.75 -5.65
C MET A 126 12.31 11.31 -5.22
N PHE A 127 11.27 12.00 -5.69
CA PHE A 127 9.88 11.60 -5.44
C PHE A 127 9.59 10.21 -6.00
N ILE A 128 9.97 9.94 -7.25
CA ILE A 128 9.79 8.62 -7.86
C ILE A 128 10.61 7.54 -7.14
N ALA A 129 11.82 7.85 -6.68
CA ALA A 129 12.64 6.95 -5.87
C ALA A 129 12.00 6.63 -4.50
N PHE A 130 11.31 7.60 -3.90
CA PHE A 130 10.54 7.38 -2.68
C PHE A 130 9.31 6.49 -2.96
N CYS A 131 8.59 6.75 -4.04
CA CYS A 131 7.46 5.91 -4.45
C CYS A 131 7.90 4.48 -4.77
N SER A 132 9.09 4.28 -5.36
CA SER A 132 9.60 2.96 -5.69
C SER A 132 9.98 2.10 -4.49
N LEU A 133 9.97 2.65 -3.27
CA LEU A 133 10.05 1.89 -2.02
C LEU A 133 8.88 0.90 -1.89
N GLY A 134 7.70 1.30 -2.35
CA GLY A 134 6.52 0.43 -2.39
C GLY A 134 6.58 -0.59 -3.51
N ASN A 135 7.01 -0.18 -4.71
CA ASN A 135 7.16 -1.10 -5.84
C ASN A 135 8.21 -0.60 -6.84
N LEU A 136 9.19 -1.44 -7.17
CA LEU A 136 10.30 -1.08 -8.08
C LEU A 136 9.83 -0.74 -9.50
N ASN A 137 8.70 -1.28 -9.95
CA ASN A 137 8.16 -1.01 -11.29
C ASN A 137 7.80 0.47 -11.51
N ILE A 138 7.62 1.23 -10.43
CA ILE A 138 7.40 2.68 -10.46
C ILE A 138 8.55 3.40 -11.18
N LEU A 139 9.79 2.88 -11.13
CA LEU A 139 10.93 3.48 -11.81
C LEU A 139 10.79 3.54 -13.34
N HIS A 140 9.95 2.69 -13.95
CA HIS A 140 9.67 2.76 -15.39
C HIS A 140 8.97 4.06 -15.81
N VAL A 141 8.29 4.76 -14.89
CA VAL A 141 7.65 6.04 -15.19
C VAL A 141 8.67 7.09 -15.63
N LEU A 142 9.93 6.96 -15.23
CA LEU A 142 10.99 7.87 -15.64
C LEU A 142 11.20 7.87 -17.15
N ASN A 143 10.94 6.75 -17.85
CA ASN A 143 11.14 6.60 -19.30
C ASN A 143 9.83 6.33 -20.06
N CYS A 144 8.67 6.72 -19.51
CA CYS A 144 7.38 6.41 -20.14
C CYS A 144 6.95 7.41 -21.23
N LYS A 145 7.65 8.54 -21.37
CA LYS A 145 7.36 9.63 -22.31
C LYS A 145 5.91 10.11 -22.25
N PHE A 146 5.35 10.11 -21.04
CA PHE A 146 3.97 10.49 -20.82
C PHE A 146 3.75 11.93 -21.29
N ASN A 147 2.81 12.10 -22.20
CA ASN A 147 2.36 13.41 -22.67
C ASN A 147 3.47 14.32 -23.27
N TYR A 148 4.56 13.74 -23.79
CA TYR A 148 5.73 14.49 -24.29
C TYR A 148 6.35 15.45 -23.26
N MET A 149 6.14 15.20 -21.97
CA MET A 149 6.80 16.00 -20.95
C MET A 149 8.21 15.47 -20.72
N ASP A 150 9.20 16.35 -20.76
CA ASP A 150 10.62 16.02 -20.60
C ASP A 150 10.91 15.34 -19.25
N ILE A 151 10.08 15.65 -18.23
CA ILE A 151 10.10 15.03 -16.90
C ILE A 151 9.86 13.50 -16.95
N PHE A 152 9.28 12.95 -18.03
CA PHE A 152 9.05 11.51 -18.19
C PHE A 152 9.89 10.89 -19.34
N ASP A 153 10.93 11.59 -19.82
CA ASP A 153 11.86 11.13 -20.85
C ASP A 153 13.30 10.96 -20.31
N ALA A 154 13.42 10.32 -19.15
CA ALA A 154 14.70 9.89 -18.63
C ALA A 154 15.21 8.74 -19.51
N LYS A 155 16.30 8.97 -20.24
CA LYS A 155 16.92 7.97 -21.12
C LYS A 155 17.63 6.88 -20.30
N LEU A 156 16.87 5.98 -19.70
CA LEU A 156 17.38 4.83 -18.93
C LEU A 156 18.14 3.85 -19.84
N SER A 157 19.19 3.24 -19.31
CA SER A 157 19.89 2.18 -20.05
C SER A 157 19.06 0.88 -20.10
N PHE A 158 19.15 0.15 -21.22
CA PHE A 158 18.49 -1.16 -21.38
C PHE A 158 18.85 -2.16 -20.28
N THR A 159 20.08 -2.08 -19.75
CA THR A 159 20.50 -2.96 -18.65
C THR A 159 19.73 -2.67 -17.37
N VAL A 160 19.43 -1.40 -17.09
CA VAL A 160 18.66 -1.01 -15.92
C VAL A 160 17.19 -1.33 -16.08
N GLU A 161 16.61 -1.11 -17.27
CA GLU A 161 15.23 -1.53 -17.54
C GLU A 161 15.04 -3.02 -17.27
N LYS A 162 15.98 -3.86 -17.76
CA LYS A 162 15.94 -5.30 -17.49
C LYS A 162 16.04 -5.60 -15.98
N LYS A 163 16.88 -4.88 -15.24
CA LYS A 163 17.01 -5.04 -13.78
C LYS A 163 15.74 -4.65 -13.04
N ILE A 164 15.07 -3.57 -13.44
CA ILE A 164 13.80 -3.13 -12.85
C ILE A 164 12.75 -4.23 -13.03
N ILE A 165 12.62 -4.79 -14.24
CA ILE A 165 11.66 -5.88 -14.51
C ILE A 165 11.94 -7.11 -13.64
N HIS A 166 13.20 -7.57 -13.58
CA HIS A 166 13.55 -8.76 -12.78
C HIS A 166 13.32 -8.53 -11.28
N ALA A 167 13.71 -7.36 -10.77
CA ALA A 167 13.49 -7.02 -9.37
C ALA A 167 12.00 -6.81 -9.06
N GLY A 168 11.22 -6.29 -10.01
CA GLY A 168 9.77 -6.18 -9.92
C GLY A 168 9.08 -7.55 -9.80
N VAL A 169 9.54 -8.55 -10.56
CA VAL A 169 9.05 -9.94 -10.42
C VAL A 169 9.35 -10.50 -9.03
N ILE A 170 10.53 -10.22 -8.47
CA ILE A 170 10.89 -10.63 -7.11
C ILE A 170 9.99 -9.93 -6.08
N SER A 171 9.75 -8.63 -6.25
CA SER A 171 8.86 -7.85 -5.39
C SER A 171 7.42 -8.38 -5.38
N LEU A 172 6.95 -8.97 -6.49
CA LEU A 172 5.61 -9.54 -6.60
C LEU A 172 5.41 -10.74 -5.65
N PHE A 173 6.46 -11.51 -5.35
CA PHE A 173 6.36 -12.57 -4.34
C PHE A 173 6.17 -11.99 -2.93
N ALA A 174 6.80 -10.85 -2.63
CA ALA A 174 6.59 -10.15 -1.36
C ALA A 174 5.15 -9.60 -1.27
N ASP A 175 4.61 -9.08 -2.38
CA ASP A 175 3.21 -8.63 -2.46
C ASP A 175 2.22 -9.78 -2.22
N ILE A 176 2.46 -10.96 -2.77
CA ILE A 176 1.64 -12.16 -2.52
C ILE A 176 1.72 -12.57 -1.04
N ALA A 177 2.92 -12.60 -0.47
CA ALA A 177 3.10 -12.92 0.95
C ALA A 177 2.33 -11.92 1.84
N ARG A 178 2.40 -10.62 1.51
CA ARG A 178 1.65 -9.54 2.18
C ARG A 178 0.14 -9.76 2.09
N LEU A 179 -0.38 -10.12 0.91
CA LEU A 179 -1.81 -10.41 0.71
C LEU A 179 -2.29 -11.59 1.57
N ILE A 180 -1.52 -12.68 1.59
CA ILE A 180 -1.84 -13.87 2.40
C ILE A 180 -1.85 -13.52 3.88
N SER A 181 -0.85 -12.78 4.37
CA SER A 181 -0.82 -12.32 5.76
C SER A 181 -2.01 -11.42 6.09
N LEU A 182 -2.40 -10.50 5.19
CA LEU A 182 -3.55 -9.62 5.39
C LEU A 182 -4.86 -10.42 5.48
N LEU A 183 -5.07 -11.40 4.59
CA LEU A 183 -6.25 -12.27 4.62
C LEU A 183 -6.32 -13.09 5.91
N TYR A 184 -5.18 -13.62 6.36
CA TYR A 184 -5.09 -14.38 7.60
C TYR A 184 -5.46 -13.52 8.81
N VAL A 185 -4.88 -12.33 8.93
CA VAL A 185 -5.17 -11.39 10.04
C VAL A 185 -6.63 -10.96 10.04
N ASN A 186 -7.20 -10.58 8.89
CA ASN A 186 -8.60 -10.20 8.81
C ASN A 186 -9.55 -11.36 9.15
N SER A 187 -9.23 -12.58 8.72
CA SER A 187 -10.04 -13.77 9.06
C SER A 187 -10.02 -14.06 10.56
N LEU A 188 -8.86 -13.90 11.21
CA LEU A 188 -8.74 -14.10 12.66
C LEU A 188 -9.49 -13.01 13.44
N LEU A 189 -9.37 -11.74 13.03
CA LEU A 189 -10.11 -10.63 13.65
C LEU A 189 -11.62 -10.80 13.51
N PHE A 190 -12.09 -11.24 12.33
CA PHE A 190 -13.49 -11.56 12.11
C PHE A 190 -13.97 -12.68 13.03
N TYR A 191 -13.19 -13.74 13.18
CA TYR A 191 -13.49 -14.85 14.09
C TYR A 191 -13.56 -14.41 15.55
N GLU A 192 -12.60 -13.61 16.03
CA GLU A 192 -12.64 -13.03 17.38
C GLU A 192 -13.86 -12.15 17.61
N SER A 193 -14.25 -11.34 16.62
CA SER A 193 -15.41 -10.46 16.72
C SER A 193 -16.72 -11.25 16.87
N MET A 194 -16.83 -12.40 16.18
CA MET A 194 -17.96 -13.31 16.36
C MET A 194 -17.97 -13.90 17.77
N ILE A 195 -16.84 -14.37 18.29
CA ILE A 195 -16.76 -14.95 19.65
C ILE A 195 -17.08 -13.92 20.73
N ARG A 196 -16.52 -12.70 20.69
CA ARG A 196 -16.85 -11.65 21.67
C ARG A 196 -18.32 -11.21 21.61
N GLY A 197 -18.96 -11.32 20.44
CA GLY A 197 -20.40 -11.12 20.30
C GLY A 197 -21.24 -12.15 21.06
N TYR A 198 -20.74 -13.38 21.19
CA TYR A 198 -21.38 -14.45 21.96
C TYR A 198 -21.14 -14.33 23.48
N GLU A 199 -20.02 -13.77 23.92
CA GLU A 199 -19.65 -13.68 25.35
C GLU A 199 -20.32 -12.54 26.12
N LYS A 200 -21.03 -11.63 25.46
CA LYS A 200 -21.90 -10.66 26.15
C LYS A 200 -23.32 -11.22 26.22
N PRO A 201 -23.71 -11.98 27.27
CA PRO A 201 -25.12 -12.15 27.54
C PRO A 201 -25.68 -10.74 27.73
N THR A 202 -26.67 -10.38 26.91
CA THR A 202 -27.39 -9.13 27.13
C THR A 202 -27.89 -9.17 28.56
N VAL A 203 -27.65 -8.10 29.33
CA VAL A 203 -28.10 -7.99 30.73
C VAL A 203 -29.61 -8.31 30.85
N GLN A 204 -30.38 -8.14 29.77
CA GLN A 204 -31.75 -8.61 29.64
C GLN A 204 -31.95 -10.13 29.70
N GLU A 205 -31.12 -10.96 29.07
CA GLU A 205 -31.22 -12.43 29.15
C GLU A 205 -30.90 -12.95 30.56
N LEU A 206 -29.92 -12.36 31.24
CA LEU A 206 -29.61 -12.68 32.65
C LEU A 206 -30.73 -12.28 33.61
N ILE A 207 -31.40 -11.15 33.37
CA ILE A 207 -32.53 -10.69 34.20
C ILE A 207 -33.78 -11.56 33.98
N VAL A 208 -34.06 -11.97 32.74
CA VAL A 208 -35.20 -12.85 32.42
C VAL A 208 -35.02 -14.24 33.06
N ASN A 209 -33.82 -14.81 32.98
CA ASN A 209 -33.54 -16.13 33.55
C ASN A 209 -33.63 -16.12 35.09
N LYS A 210 -33.17 -15.04 35.74
CA LYS A 210 -33.26 -14.90 37.20
C LYS A 210 -34.70 -14.75 37.69
N LYS A 211 -35.59 -14.17 36.88
CA LYS A 211 -37.01 -14.02 37.21
C LYS A 211 -37.76 -15.36 37.07
N GLN A 212 -37.45 -16.15 36.05
CA GLN A 212 -38.04 -17.48 35.85
C GLN A 212 -37.63 -18.49 36.94
N PHE A 213 -36.40 -18.41 37.46
CA PHE A 213 -35.95 -19.26 38.58
C PHE A 213 -36.45 -18.81 39.96
N SER A 214 -36.97 -17.59 40.09
CA SER A 214 -37.55 -17.06 41.33
C SER A 214 -39.05 -17.33 41.45
N GLU A 215 -39.71 -17.73 40.36
CA GLU A 215 -41.15 -17.98 40.27
C GLU A 215 -41.51 -19.47 40.14
N ALA A 216 -40.50 -20.36 40.21
CA ALA A 216 -40.62 -21.83 40.27
C ALA A 216 -40.22 -22.35 41.65
#